data_AF-A0A7S1WHP1-F1
#
_entry.id   AF-A0A7S1WHP1-F1
#
_cell.length_a   1.000
_cell.length_b   1.000
_cell.length_c   1.000
_cell.angle_alpha   90.00
_cell.angle_beta   90.00
_cell.angle_gamma   90.00
#
_symmetry.space_group_name_H-M   'P 1'
#
loop_
_entity.id
_entity.type
_entity.pdbx_description
1 polymer ?
#
loop_
_entity_poly.entity_id
_entity_poly.type
_entity_poly.pdbx_seq_one_letter_code
_entity_poly.pdbx_strand_id
1 'polypeptide(L)'
;IMGGVTSPIGPGRGFGWASVSIAELIFTFVLCLVVLCVATVRAAPAPELTGFAVGACVTAGGLAIGSVSGGSLNPAVSLGIATARLLFDGTFYRGIIYMIIEVLGGLAAAGVFRVLYPEEHKTDGGIKAAEPLSPTSSRFPAREAPSTGSTGRRPLQPLGRRPGL
;
A
#
# COMPACT_ATOMS: atom_id res chain seq x y z
N ILE A 1 -20.59 -0.23 14.99
CA ILE A 1 -20.68 0.52 13.71
C ILE A 1 -22.13 0.40 13.25
N MET A 2 -23.00 1.36 13.57
CA MET A 2 -24.44 1.28 13.29
C MET A 2 -24.94 2.70 13.00
N GLY A 3 -25.41 2.96 11.77
CA GLY A 3 -26.08 4.23 11.43
C GLY A 3 -25.63 4.97 10.18
N GLY A 4 -24.90 4.36 9.22
CA GLY A 4 -24.70 4.97 7.89
C GLY A 4 -24.03 6.35 7.85
N VAL A 5 -23.42 6.79 8.95
CA VAL A 5 -22.63 8.02 8.99
C VAL A 5 -21.32 7.75 8.28
N THR A 6 -21.08 8.45 7.17
CA THR A 6 -19.77 8.53 6.51
C THR A 6 -18.72 8.83 7.58
N SER A 7 -17.52 8.22 7.51
CA SER A 7 -16.45 8.35 8.52
C SER A 7 -16.36 9.76 9.14
N PRO A 8 -16.12 9.88 10.46
CA PRO A 8 -16.22 11.16 11.15
C PRO A 8 -15.01 12.03 10.80
N ILE A 9 -15.05 12.75 9.66
CA ILE A 9 -14.15 13.88 9.44
C ILE A 9 -14.59 15.00 10.39
N GLY A 10 -13.86 15.10 11.48
CA GLY A 10 -14.08 16.05 12.56
C GLY A 10 -13.65 15.47 13.91
N PRO A 11 -13.69 16.29 14.98
CA PRO A 11 -13.30 15.82 16.31
C PRO A 11 -14.25 14.76 16.85
N GLY A 12 -13.68 13.68 17.37
CA GLY A 12 -14.39 12.69 18.18
C GLY A 12 -14.95 13.29 19.47
N ARG A 13 -15.82 12.55 20.16
CA ARG A 13 -16.44 13.01 21.41
C ARG A 13 -15.37 13.36 22.45
N GLY A 14 -15.37 14.60 22.92
CA GLY A 14 -14.42 15.09 23.93
C GLY A 14 -13.08 15.58 23.38
N PHE A 15 -12.87 15.54 22.05
CA PHE A 15 -11.65 16.00 21.41
C PHE A 15 -11.87 17.32 20.67
N GLY A 16 -10.82 18.12 20.56
CA GLY A 16 -10.81 19.38 19.81
C GLY A 16 -10.16 19.23 18.44
N TRP A 17 -10.24 20.30 17.63
CA TRP A 17 -9.56 20.33 16.33
C TRP A 17 -8.03 20.24 16.44
N ALA A 18 -7.44 20.73 17.53
CA ALA A 18 -6.00 20.60 17.76
C ALA A 18 -5.56 19.13 17.88
N SER A 19 -6.27 18.32 18.68
CA SER A 19 -5.98 16.89 18.81
C SER A 19 -6.17 16.14 17.49
N VAL A 20 -7.18 16.52 16.70
CA VAL A 20 -7.39 15.97 15.36
C VAL A 20 -6.21 16.29 14.44
N SER A 21 -5.82 17.56 14.36
CA SER A 21 -4.73 18.00 13.49
C SER A 21 -3.41 17.35 13.86
N ILE A 22 -3.09 17.24 15.16
CA ILE A 22 -1.87 16.58 15.62
C ILE A 22 -1.91 15.09 15.30
N ALA A 23 -3.04 14.42 15.53
CA ALA A 23 -3.20 13.00 15.28
C ALA A 23 -3.04 12.66 13.78
N GLU A 24 -3.75 13.35 12.90
CA GLU A 24 -3.66 13.18 11.44
C GLU A 24 -2.25 13.51 10.92
N LEU A 25 -1.64 14.60 11.41
CA LEU A 25 -0.27 14.97 11.00
C LEU A 25 0.75 13.87 11.33
N ILE A 26 0.74 13.37 12.57
CA ILE A 26 1.72 12.39 13.05
C ILE A 26 1.53 11.05 12.33
N PHE A 27 0.29 10.57 12.21
CA PHE A 27 0.07 9.26 11.61
C PHE A 27 0.19 9.29 10.08
N THR A 28 -0.12 10.39 9.40
CA THR A 28 0.24 10.55 7.99
C THR A 28 1.74 10.64 7.81
N PHE A 29 2.46 11.34 8.69
CA PHE A 29 3.92 11.35 8.68
C PHE A 29 4.49 9.92 8.79
N VAL A 30 4.03 9.14 9.77
CA VAL A 30 4.49 7.76 9.97
C VAL A 30 4.13 6.90 8.76
N LEU A 31 2.90 7.00 8.23
CA LEU A 31 2.46 6.26 7.06
C LEU A 31 3.35 6.56 5.83
N CYS A 32 3.58 7.84 5.53
CA CYS A 32 4.43 8.25 4.42
C CYS A 32 5.88 7.82 4.64
N LEU A 33 6.41 7.94 5.86
CA LEU A 33 7.77 7.50 6.17
C LEU A 33 7.93 5.99 5.99
N VAL A 34 6.98 5.18 6.47
CA VAL A 34 6.96 3.73 6.27
C VAL A 34 6.96 3.41 4.78
N VAL A 35 6.04 4.03 4.01
CA VAL A 35 5.97 3.83 2.55
C VAL A 35 7.30 4.14 1.88
N LEU A 36 7.94 5.27 2.22
CA LEU A 36 9.26 5.62 1.67
C LEU A 36 10.30 4.56 2.05
N CYS A 37 10.41 4.19 3.32
CA CYS A 37 11.38 3.20 3.77
C CYS A 37 11.21 1.82 3.12
N VAL A 38 9.97 1.34 2.95
CA VAL A 38 9.73 -0.02 2.44
C VAL A 38 9.62 -0.11 0.92
N ALA A 39 9.20 0.97 0.25
CA ALA A 39 8.91 0.95 -1.18
C ALA A 39 9.98 1.61 -2.06
N THR A 40 10.83 2.50 -1.52
CA THR A 40 11.78 3.28 -2.35
C THR A 40 13.24 2.97 -2.06
N VAL A 41 13.58 2.41 -0.91
CA VAL A 41 14.96 2.01 -0.58
C VAL A 41 15.38 0.84 -1.44
N ARG A 42 16.49 0.97 -2.19
CA ARG A 42 16.92 -0.01 -3.20
C ARG A 42 17.32 -1.35 -2.59
N ALA A 43 17.86 -1.32 -1.38
CA ALA A 43 18.29 -2.51 -0.63
C ALA A 43 17.31 -2.86 0.51
N ALA A 44 16.01 -2.67 0.31
CA ALA A 44 15.00 -3.07 1.28
C ALA A 44 15.11 -4.59 1.54
N PRO A 45 15.27 -5.06 2.80
CA PRO A 45 15.50 -6.48 3.10
C PRO A 45 14.36 -7.44 2.73
N ALA A 46 13.12 -6.94 2.61
CA ALA A 46 11.92 -7.76 2.38
C ALA A 46 10.88 -7.01 1.51
N PRO A 47 11.15 -6.77 0.21
CA PRO A 47 10.28 -6.00 -0.67
C PRO A 47 8.90 -6.65 -0.86
N GLU A 48 8.78 -7.97 -0.73
CA GLU A 48 7.51 -8.71 -0.78
C GLU A 48 6.56 -8.37 0.38
N LEU A 49 7.09 -7.85 1.51
CA LEU A 49 6.29 -7.46 2.68
C LEU A 49 5.84 -6.00 2.65
N THR A 50 6.17 -5.24 1.59
CA THR A 50 5.83 -3.82 1.46
C THR A 50 4.34 -3.57 1.70
N GLY A 51 3.45 -4.34 1.05
CA GLY A 51 2.01 -4.18 1.22
C GLY A 51 1.53 -4.50 2.64
N PHE A 52 2.13 -5.51 3.28
CA PHE A 52 1.83 -5.85 4.67
C PHE A 52 2.26 -4.75 5.64
N ALA A 53 3.46 -4.19 5.47
CA ALA A 53 3.97 -3.11 6.31
C ALA A 53 3.09 -1.85 6.21
N VAL A 54 2.72 -1.45 4.99
CA VAL A 54 1.84 -0.29 4.77
C VAL A 54 0.44 -0.55 5.36
N GLY A 55 -0.14 -1.74 5.11
CA GLY A 55 -1.44 -2.12 5.66
C GLY A 55 -1.46 -2.17 7.19
N ALA A 56 -0.41 -2.73 7.81
CA ALA A 56 -0.24 -2.74 9.25
C ALA A 56 -0.13 -1.33 9.83
N CYS A 57 0.60 -0.43 9.16
CA CYS A 57 0.70 0.97 9.56
C CYS A 57 -0.65 1.69 9.53
N VAL A 58 -1.42 1.54 8.44
CA VAL A 58 -2.77 2.13 8.34
C VAL A 58 -3.70 1.55 9.40
N THR A 59 -3.65 0.24 9.64
CA THR A 59 -4.48 -0.42 10.66
C THR A 59 -4.13 0.08 12.06
N ALA A 60 -2.85 0.17 12.38
CA ALA A 60 -2.39 0.70 13.66
C ALA A 60 -2.82 2.16 13.85
N GLY A 61 -2.68 3.00 12.83
CA GLY A 61 -3.13 4.39 12.87
C GLY A 61 -4.64 4.50 13.04
N GLY A 62 -5.42 3.76 12.26
CA GLY A 62 -6.88 3.74 12.36
C GLY A 62 -7.37 3.30 13.75
N LEU A 63 -6.71 2.31 14.37
CA LEU A 63 -7.04 1.90 15.74
C LEU A 63 -6.60 2.93 16.79
N ALA A 64 -5.46 3.58 16.60
CA ALA A 64 -4.92 4.55 17.55
C ALA A 64 -5.70 5.86 17.57
N ILE A 65 -6.07 6.39 16.40
CA ILE A 65 -6.67 7.73 16.28
C ILE A 65 -8.09 7.72 15.72
N GLY A 66 -8.66 6.56 15.40
CA GLY A 66 -10.01 6.46 14.85
C GLY A 66 -11.09 7.08 15.74
N SER A 67 -10.92 7.04 17.06
CA SER A 67 -11.83 7.70 18.01
C SER A 67 -11.60 9.20 18.15
N VAL A 68 -10.45 9.72 17.71
CA VAL A 68 -10.04 11.13 17.83
C VAL A 68 -10.38 11.91 16.56
N SER A 69 -9.96 11.42 15.38
CA SER A 69 -10.10 12.09 14.08
C SER A 69 -10.86 11.27 13.03
N GLY A 70 -11.22 10.02 13.33
CA GLY A 70 -11.73 9.10 12.32
C GLY A 70 -10.65 8.41 11.48
N GLY A 71 -9.38 8.82 11.62
CA GLY A 71 -8.21 8.13 11.04
C GLY A 71 -8.19 8.13 9.51
N SER A 72 -8.24 9.31 8.89
CA SER A 72 -8.21 9.42 7.43
C SER A 72 -6.81 9.16 6.88
N LEU A 73 -5.80 9.75 7.52
CA LEU A 73 -4.36 9.55 7.33
C LEU A 73 -3.86 9.82 5.91
N ASN A 74 -4.70 10.34 5.03
CA ASN A 74 -4.45 10.41 3.60
C ASN A 74 -5.36 11.47 2.94
N PRO A 75 -4.80 12.44 2.21
CA PRO A 75 -5.58 13.51 1.59
C PRO A 75 -6.59 13.01 0.55
N ALA A 76 -6.30 11.92 -0.16
CA ALA A 76 -7.24 11.32 -1.11
C ALA A 76 -8.43 10.64 -0.41
N VAL A 77 -8.19 10.00 0.74
CA VAL A 77 -9.25 9.41 1.57
C VAL A 77 -10.09 10.53 2.17
N SER A 78 -9.45 11.58 2.70
CA SER A 78 -10.11 12.78 3.20
C SER A 78 -11.00 13.43 2.16
N LEU A 79 -10.51 13.56 0.92
CA LEU A 79 -11.30 14.08 -0.19
C LEU A 79 -12.51 13.21 -0.50
N GLY A 80 -12.35 11.89 -0.57
CA GLY A 80 -13.46 10.96 -0.85
C GLY A 80 -14.55 11.00 0.22
N ILE A 81 -14.18 11.11 1.49
CA ILE A 81 -15.15 11.27 2.57
C ILE A 81 -15.77 12.67 2.53
N ALA A 82 -15.00 13.72 2.22
CA ALA A 82 -15.49 15.08 2.13
C ALA A 82 -16.48 15.29 0.98
N THR A 83 -16.26 14.66 -0.18
CA THR A 83 -17.22 14.68 -1.29
C THR A 83 -18.50 13.93 -0.93
N ALA A 84 -18.41 12.78 -0.27
CA ALA A 84 -19.59 12.10 0.26
C ALA A 84 -20.35 12.99 1.26
N ARG A 85 -19.65 13.65 2.20
CA ARG A 85 -20.23 14.59 3.17
C ARG A 85 -20.87 15.82 2.51
N LEU A 86 -20.33 16.30 1.39
CA LEU A 86 -20.93 17.39 0.63
C LEU A 86 -22.30 16.98 0.07
N LEU A 87 -22.45 15.73 -0.37
CA LEU A 87 -23.71 15.21 -0.93
C LEU A 87 -24.79 14.96 0.14
N PHE A 88 -24.40 14.56 1.36
CA PHE A 88 -25.36 14.23 2.43
C PHE A 88 -25.63 15.40 3.39
N ASP A 89 -24.60 16.13 3.80
CA ASP A 89 -24.65 17.13 4.90
C ASP A 89 -24.24 18.54 4.43
N GLY A 90 -23.94 18.74 3.13
CA GLY A 90 -23.50 20.03 2.58
C GLY A 90 -22.14 20.53 3.08
N THR A 91 -21.39 19.72 3.83
CA THR A 91 -20.18 20.15 4.55
C THR A 91 -18.91 19.61 3.90
N PHE A 92 -18.11 20.51 3.30
CA PHE A 92 -16.85 20.14 2.62
C PHE A 92 -15.59 20.69 3.30
N TYR A 93 -15.66 21.85 3.95
CA TYR A 93 -14.50 22.57 4.48
C TYR A 93 -13.64 21.75 5.46
N ARG A 94 -14.26 20.82 6.19
CA ARG A 94 -13.55 19.94 7.13
C ARG A 94 -12.56 19.02 6.43
N GLY A 95 -12.90 18.54 5.24
CA GLY A 95 -11.99 17.75 4.40
C GLY A 95 -10.78 18.54 3.95
N ILE A 96 -10.96 19.83 3.66
CA ILE A 96 -9.84 20.72 3.28
C ILE A 96 -8.82 20.84 4.41
N ILE A 97 -9.30 20.99 5.65
CA ILE A 97 -8.42 21.05 6.83
C ILE A 97 -7.61 19.76 6.95
N TYR A 98 -8.24 18.59 6.81
CA TYR A 98 -7.54 17.30 6.86
C TYR A 98 -6.50 17.22 5.75
N MET A 99 -6.88 17.49 4.50
CA MET A 99 -5.96 17.42 3.36
C MET A 99 -4.71 18.28 3.55
N ILE A 100 -4.86 19.51 4.05
CA ILE A 100 -3.71 20.40 4.31
C ILE A 100 -2.79 19.76 5.37
N ILE A 101 -3.36 19.30 6.48
CA ILE A 101 -2.59 18.70 7.59
C ILE A 101 -1.88 17.42 7.14
N GLU A 102 -2.56 16.55 6.40
CA GLU A 102 -2.03 15.29 5.90
C GLU A 102 -0.90 15.55 4.87
N VAL A 103 -1.06 16.52 3.98
CA VAL A 103 0.01 16.94 3.06
C VAL A 103 1.23 17.45 3.82
N LEU A 104 1.04 18.24 4.88
CA LEU A 104 2.16 18.69 5.73
C LEU A 104 2.86 17.52 6.41
N GLY A 105 2.11 16.53 6.91
CA GLY A 105 2.67 15.29 7.47
C GLY A 105 3.50 14.51 6.45
N GLY A 106 3.00 14.35 5.23
CA GLY A 106 3.71 13.70 4.13
C GLY A 106 4.97 14.44 3.69
N LEU A 107 4.92 15.78 3.62
CA LEU A 107 6.09 16.61 3.31
C LEU A 107 7.16 16.50 4.40
N ALA A 108 6.78 16.51 5.67
CA ALA A 108 7.70 16.29 6.78
C ALA A 108 8.35 14.90 6.70
N ALA A 109 7.59 13.87 6.34
CA ALA A 109 8.10 12.51 6.15
C ALA A 109 9.13 12.43 5.03
N ALA A 110 8.86 13.08 3.89
CA ALA A 110 9.80 13.17 2.79
C ALA A 110 11.09 13.91 3.19
N GLY A 111 10.97 14.99 3.97
CA GLY A 111 12.12 15.72 4.52
C GLY A 111 12.99 14.85 5.44
N VAL A 112 12.37 14.13 6.37
CA VAL A 112 13.07 13.19 7.28
C VAL A 112 13.70 12.05 6.50
N PHE A 113 12.98 11.45 5.56
CA PHE A 113 13.49 10.37 4.73
C PHE A 113 14.75 10.80 3.96
N ARG A 114 14.76 12.03 3.41
CA ARG A 114 15.91 12.58 2.71
C ARG A 114 17.16 12.71 3.59
N VAL A 115 16.98 12.98 4.89
CA VAL A 115 18.06 13.07 5.87
C VAL A 115 18.54 11.69 6.31
N LEU A 116 17.62 10.72 6.45
CA LEU A 116 17.95 9.35 6.88
C LEU A 116 18.63 8.52 5.78
N TYR A 117 18.27 8.76 4.51
CA TYR A 117 18.78 8.02 3.36
C TYR A 117 19.49 8.94 2.35
N PRO A 118 20.57 9.64 2.75
CA PRO A 118 21.26 10.58 1.86
C PRO A 118 21.88 9.89 0.63
N GLU A 119 22.27 8.62 0.77
CA GLU A 119 22.84 7.80 -0.30
C GLU A 119 21.84 7.47 -1.41
N GLU A 120 20.56 7.35 -1.10
CA GLU A 120 19.49 7.13 -2.08
C GLU A 120 19.19 8.39 -2.93
N HIS A 121 19.71 9.55 -2.50
CA HIS A 121 19.51 10.84 -3.14
C HIS A 121 20.77 11.43 -3.77
N LYS A 122 21.90 10.72 -3.74
CA LYS A 122 23.08 11.11 -4.51
C LYS A 122 22.74 10.97 -5.99
N THR A 123 22.50 12.12 -6.61
CA THR A 123 22.42 12.23 -8.06
C THR A 123 23.84 12.05 -8.57
N ASP A 124 24.17 10.85 -9.04
CA ASP A 124 25.36 10.62 -9.85
C ASP A 124 25.19 11.36 -11.18
N GLY A 125 25.34 12.68 -11.19
CA GLY A 125 25.70 13.55 -12.31
C GLY A 125 25.02 13.36 -13.67
N GLY A 126 23.86 12.70 -13.74
CA GLY A 126 23.20 12.43 -14.99
C GLY A 126 21.79 11.96 -14.75
N ILE A 127 20.86 12.54 -15.50
CA ILE A 127 19.61 11.87 -15.83
C ILE A 127 20.02 10.59 -16.56
N LYS A 128 20.29 9.51 -15.82
CA LYS A 128 20.18 8.17 -16.38
C LYS A 128 18.70 8.05 -16.65
N ALA A 129 18.33 8.21 -17.92
CA ALA A 129 17.00 7.89 -18.42
C ALA A 129 16.54 6.64 -17.70
N ALA A 130 15.33 6.68 -17.13
CA ALA A 130 14.72 5.54 -16.47
C ALA A 130 15.05 4.30 -17.31
N GLU A 131 15.92 3.45 -16.77
CA GLU A 131 16.30 2.23 -17.47
C GLU A 131 14.96 1.52 -17.69
N PRO A 132 14.54 1.34 -18.97
CA PRO A 132 13.22 0.83 -19.24
C PRO A 132 13.16 -0.49 -18.50
N LEU A 133 12.16 -0.61 -17.60
CA LEU A 133 11.91 -1.83 -16.85
C LEU A 133 12.12 -2.98 -17.82
N SER A 134 13.22 -3.72 -17.63
CA SER A 134 13.41 -4.95 -18.36
C SER A 134 12.12 -5.72 -18.09
N PRO A 135 11.44 -6.24 -19.12
CA PRO A 135 10.27 -7.04 -18.86
C PRO A 135 10.76 -8.16 -17.97
N THR A 136 10.39 -8.10 -16.69
CA THR A 136 10.51 -9.21 -15.76
C THR A 136 9.49 -10.22 -16.26
N SER A 137 9.84 -10.83 -17.39
CA SER A 137 9.30 -12.08 -17.85
C SER A 137 9.67 -13.10 -16.78
N SER A 138 8.65 -13.81 -16.31
CA SER A 138 8.77 -15.06 -15.54
C SER A 138 9.30 -14.98 -14.10
N ARG A 139 8.54 -14.38 -13.17
CA ARG A 139 8.44 -14.90 -11.78
C ARG A 139 7.07 -15.45 -11.41
N PHE A 140 6.18 -15.58 -12.39
CA PHE A 140 5.17 -16.63 -12.34
C PHE A 140 5.76 -17.82 -13.09
N PRO A 141 6.04 -18.96 -12.44
CA PRO A 141 6.17 -20.20 -13.21
C PRO A 141 4.88 -20.33 -14.01
N ALA A 142 5.01 -20.48 -15.33
CA ALA A 142 3.87 -20.81 -16.17
C ALA A 142 3.17 -21.98 -15.49
N ARG A 143 1.92 -21.77 -15.07
CA ARG A 143 1.06 -22.85 -14.63
C ARG A 143 1.08 -23.85 -15.78
N GLU A 144 1.75 -24.98 -15.61
CA GLU A 144 1.67 -26.07 -16.57
C GLU A 144 0.18 -26.32 -16.78
N ALA A 145 -0.30 -26.03 -17.98
CA ALA A 145 -1.63 -26.41 -18.37
C ALA A 145 -1.71 -27.93 -18.15
N PRO A 146 -2.74 -28.45 -17.46
CA PRO A 146 -2.86 -29.88 -17.26
C PRO A 146 -2.79 -30.55 -18.63
N SER A 147 -1.75 -31.36 -18.85
CA SER A 147 -1.56 -32.08 -20.09
C SER A 147 -2.82 -32.92 -20.31
N THR A 148 -3.66 -32.49 -21.24
CA THR A 148 -4.73 -33.29 -21.79
C THR A 148 -4.08 -34.56 -22.32
N GLY A 149 -4.28 -35.65 -21.58
CA GLY A 149 -3.76 -36.96 -21.93
C GLY A 149 -4.23 -37.34 -23.31
N SER A 150 -3.35 -37.22 -24.30
CA SER A 150 -3.50 -37.94 -25.55
C SER A 150 -3.16 -39.39 -25.24
N THR A 151 -4.21 -40.21 -25.27
CA THR A 151 -4.15 -41.66 -25.17
C THR A 151 -3.29 -42.22 -26.32
N GLY A 152 -1.98 -42.22 -26.12
CA GLY A 152 -1.01 -42.92 -26.95
C GLY A 152 -1.18 -44.41 -26.74
N ARG A 153 -1.94 -45.05 -27.65
CA ARG A 153 -2.02 -46.51 -27.77
C ARG A 153 -0.60 -47.07 -27.84
N ARG A 154 -0.19 -47.85 -26.84
CA ARG A 154 1.03 -48.66 -26.91
C ARG A 154 0.88 -49.66 -28.05
N PRO A 155 1.86 -49.80 -28.96
CA PRO A 155 1.94 -50.97 -29.83
C PRO A 155 2.13 -52.21 -28.95
N LEU A 156 1.28 -53.22 -29.15
CA LEU A 156 1.41 -54.52 -28.48
C LEU A 156 2.77 -55.12 -28.86
N GLN A 157 3.66 -55.26 -27.87
CA GLN A 157 4.86 -56.08 -28.01
C GLN A 157 4.44 -57.53 -28.29
N PRO A 158 5.00 -58.20 -29.31
CA PRO A 158 4.72 -59.60 -29.53
C PRO A 158 5.29 -60.42 -28.37
N LEU A 159 4.43 -61.26 -27.80
CA LEU A 159 4.72 -62.17 -26.69
C LEU A 159 5.83 -63.15 -27.09
N GLY A 160 7.06 -62.87 -26.66
CA GLY A 160 8.21 -63.76 -26.85
C GLY A 160 7.99 -65.06 -26.07
N ARG A 161 7.93 -66.19 -26.80
CA ARG A 161 7.95 -67.55 -26.25
C ARG A 161 9.15 -67.71 -25.31
N ARG A 162 8.89 -68.04 -24.04
CA ARG A 162 9.90 -68.56 -23.11
C ARG A 162 10.22 -70.01 -23.49
N PRO A 163 11.50 -70.41 -23.60
CA PRO A 163 11.88 -71.81 -23.57
C PRO A 163 11.83 -72.31 -22.11
N GLY A 164 11.00 -73.31 -21.86
CA GLY A 164 10.99 -74.06 -20.61
C GLY A 164 12.02 -75.19 -20.65
N LEU A 165 12.79 -75.28 -19.57
CA LEU A 165 13.31 -76.52 -19.00
C LEU A 165 12.20 -77.17 -18.16
#